data_AF-A0A945C6Q1-F1
#
_entry.id   AF-A0A945C6Q1-F1
#
_cell.length_a   1.000
_cell.length_b   1.000
_cell.length_c   1.000
_cell.angle_alpha   90.00
_cell.angle_beta   90.00
_cell.angle_gamma   90.00
#
_symmetry.space_group_name_H-M   'P 1'
#
loop_
_entity.id
_entity.type
_entity.pdbx_description
1 polymer ?
#
loop_
_entity_poly.entity_id
_entity_poly.type
_entity_poly.pdbx_seq_one_letter_code
_entity_poly.pdbx_strand_id
1 'polypeptide(L)'
;MIFSDKDIKKALKDGLIKIKPKPSYKSQLGSCSVDLRLGKKFRIFNHSKFPYIDPRKKDLASDITEEVMASAKQPFILQPGDFALATTMEWFSLPDNLLARLEGRSSLGRLGIVVHSTASIFEPGWRGVVVMELGNLGRMPVALYPGMRVCALTFEELSSDVETPYYKKKSAKYVDQTEPVESKIGEDK
;
A
#
# COMPACT_ATOMS: atom_id res chain seq x y z
N MET A 1 7.10 6.77 19.14
CA MET A 1 6.38 8.08 19.21
C MET A 1 5.74 8.34 17.86
N ILE A 2 4.47 8.76 17.77
CA ILE A 2 3.79 9.02 16.49
C ILE A 2 4.01 10.48 16.06
N PHE A 3 4.37 10.70 14.80
CA PHE A 3 4.61 12.04 14.26
C PHE A 3 3.31 12.85 14.14
N SER A 4 3.34 14.09 14.62
CA SER A 4 2.28 15.07 14.35
C SER A 4 2.39 15.65 12.94
N ASP A 5 1.39 16.40 12.50
CA ASP A 5 1.42 17.12 11.22
C ASP A 5 2.64 18.05 11.10
N LYS A 6 3.09 18.67 12.20
CA LYS A 6 4.30 19.49 12.26
C LYS A 6 5.55 18.67 12.03
N ASP A 7 5.65 17.50 12.67
CA ASP A 7 6.82 16.62 12.55
C ASP A 7 6.88 15.98 11.17
N ILE A 8 5.73 15.59 10.61
CA ILE A 8 5.63 15.12 9.21
C ILE A 8 6.11 16.21 8.25
N LYS A 9 5.63 17.46 8.39
CA LYS A 9 6.07 18.58 7.56
C LYS A 9 7.59 18.79 7.64
N LYS A 10 8.15 18.72 8.85
CA LYS A 10 9.58 18.85 9.09
C LYS A 10 10.36 17.70 8.45
N ALA A 11 9.96 16.46 8.69
CA ALA A 11 10.61 15.28 8.12
C ALA A 11 10.58 15.25 6.58
N LEU A 12 9.48 15.71 5.96
CA LEU A 12 9.38 15.88 4.50
C LEU A 12 10.27 17.02 3.98
N LYS A 13 10.39 18.12 4.74
CA LYS A 13 11.25 19.27 4.38
C LYS A 13 12.73 18.90 4.47
N ASP A 14 13.11 18.20 5.53
CA ASP A 14 14.50 17.81 5.82
C ASP A 14 14.93 16.59 4.97
N GLY A 15 14.00 15.97 4.23
CA GLY A 15 14.27 14.86 3.33
C GLY A 15 14.45 13.51 4.03
N LEU A 16 14.12 13.43 5.32
CA LEU A 16 14.09 12.20 6.10
C LEU A 16 13.03 11.24 5.52
N ILE A 17 11.80 11.74 5.37
CA ILE A 17 10.75 11.07 4.63
C ILE A 17 10.71 11.66 3.23
N LYS A 18 10.69 10.82 2.20
CA LYS A 18 10.50 11.27 0.82
C LYS A 18 9.20 10.69 0.30
N ILE A 19 8.31 11.53 -0.22
CA ILE A 19 7.07 11.10 -0.89
C ILE A 19 7.04 11.78 -2.26
N LYS A 20 6.83 10.98 -3.31
CA LYS A 20 6.85 11.43 -4.70
C LYS A 20 5.61 10.88 -5.44
N PRO A 21 4.77 11.73 -6.04
CA PRO A 21 4.83 13.20 -6.04
C PRO A 21 4.63 13.80 -4.63
N LYS A 22 5.13 15.03 -4.43
CA LYS A 22 5.04 15.71 -3.12
C LYS A 22 3.56 15.88 -2.72
N PRO A 23 3.17 15.50 -1.50
CA PRO A 23 1.79 15.62 -1.06
C PRO A 23 1.39 17.08 -0.87
N SER A 24 0.14 17.40 -1.18
CA SER A 24 -0.45 18.71 -0.88
C SER A 24 -0.81 18.81 0.60
N TYR A 25 -0.20 19.72 1.34
CA TYR A 25 -0.50 19.93 2.76
C TYR A 25 -1.95 20.41 3.02
N LYS A 26 -2.62 20.96 2.00
CA LYS A 26 -4.02 21.40 2.13
C LYS A 26 -5.01 20.23 2.06
N SER A 27 -4.71 19.21 1.26
CA SER A 27 -5.67 18.14 0.94
C SER A 27 -5.26 16.75 1.39
N GLN A 28 -3.97 16.50 1.61
CA GLN A 28 -3.43 15.19 1.98
C GLN A 28 -2.87 15.13 3.40
N LEU A 29 -2.56 16.26 4.04
CA LEU A 29 -2.02 16.23 5.39
C LEU A 29 -3.15 16.28 6.43
N GLY A 30 -3.22 15.25 7.28
CA GLY A 30 -4.04 15.21 8.48
C GLY A 30 -3.25 15.60 9.73
N SER A 31 -3.85 15.45 10.91
CA SER A 31 -3.23 15.84 12.19
C SER A 31 -2.01 14.99 12.57
N CYS A 32 -1.92 13.76 12.07
CA CYS A 32 -0.82 12.81 12.34
C CYS A 32 -0.58 11.84 11.17
N SER A 33 -1.07 12.16 9.98
CA SER A 33 -1.00 11.27 8.83
C SER A 33 -0.89 12.02 7.50
N VAL A 34 -0.44 11.32 6.46
CA VAL A 34 -0.46 11.80 5.07
C VAL A 34 -1.31 10.85 4.23
N ASP A 35 -2.43 11.34 3.70
CA ASP A 35 -3.27 10.61 2.75
C ASP A 35 -2.51 10.37 1.44
N LEU A 36 -2.57 9.13 0.94
CA LEU A 36 -2.08 8.73 -0.37
C LEU A 36 -3.24 8.51 -1.33
N ARG A 37 -2.93 8.58 -2.63
CA ARG A 37 -3.91 8.48 -3.71
C ARG A 37 -3.84 7.13 -4.39
N LEU A 38 -4.99 6.67 -4.87
CA LEU A 38 -5.12 5.41 -5.59
C LEU A 38 -4.46 5.49 -6.97
N GLY A 39 -3.60 4.52 -7.27
CA GLY A 39 -3.02 4.29 -8.59
C GLY A 39 -4.05 3.83 -9.61
N LYS A 40 -3.61 3.64 -10.85
CA LYS A 40 -4.48 3.21 -11.96
C LYS A 40 -4.46 1.71 -12.24
N LYS A 41 -3.50 0.99 -11.65
CA LYS A 41 -3.27 -0.44 -11.89
C LYS A 41 -3.80 -1.27 -10.74
N PHE A 42 -4.55 -2.28 -11.11
CA PHE A 42 -5.15 -3.26 -10.21
C PHE A 42 -4.74 -4.65 -10.67
N ARG A 43 -4.76 -5.61 -9.76
CA ARG A 43 -4.51 -7.00 -10.07
C ARG A 43 -5.57 -7.85 -9.40
N ILE A 44 -6.28 -8.63 -10.20
CA ILE A 44 -7.42 -9.46 -9.77
C ILE A 44 -7.08 -10.94 -9.90
N PHE A 45 -7.73 -11.77 -9.09
CA PHE A 45 -7.48 -13.21 -9.06
C PHE A 45 -8.42 -13.97 -10.01
N ASN A 46 -7.83 -14.77 -10.90
CA ASN A 46 -8.50 -15.69 -11.79
C ASN A 46 -8.95 -16.97 -11.06
N HIS A 47 -9.78 -16.82 -10.02
CA HIS A 47 -10.15 -17.88 -9.10
C HIS A 47 -10.85 -19.09 -9.76
N SER A 48 -11.47 -18.92 -10.93
CA SER A 48 -12.09 -20.04 -11.66
C SER A 48 -11.10 -20.90 -12.45
N LYS A 49 -9.86 -20.42 -12.70
CA LYS A 49 -8.85 -21.16 -13.47
C LYS A 49 -8.05 -22.15 -12.62
N PHE A 50 -7.99 -21.93 -11.30
CA PHE A 50 -7.15 -22.71 -10.39
C PHE A 50 -7.95 -23.17 -9.17
N PRO A 51 -7.80 -24.42 -8.71
CA PRO A 51 -8.61 -24.96 -7.61
C PRO A 51 -8.19 -24.42 -6.23
N TYR A 52 -6.92 -24.05 -6.05
CA TYR A 52 -6.37 -23.51 -4.81
C TYR A 52 -5.01 -22.85 -5.05
N ILE A 53 -4.55 -22.09 -4.05
CA ILE A 53 -3.21 -21.51 -3.97
C ILE A 53 -2.41 -22.28 -2.91
N ASP A 54 -1.28 -22.88 -3.27
CA ASP A 54 -0.36 -23.53 -2.34
C ASP A 54 0.85 -22.62 -2.07
N PRO A 55 0.97 -22.02 -0.88
CA PRO A 55 2.06 -21.09 -0.57
C PRO A 55 3.44 -21.77 -0.53
N ARG A 56 3.51 -23.12 -0.51
CA ARG A 56 4.78 -23.87 -0.52
C ARG A 56 5.34 -24.10 -1.91
N LYS A 57 4.53 -23.92 -2.96
CA LYS A 57 4.98 -24.06 -4.34
C LYS A 57 5.64 -22.76 -4.78
N LYS A 58 6.88 -22.85 -5.26
CA LYS A 58 7.68 -21.71 -5.72
C LYS A 58 7.07 -21.04 -6.95
N ASP A 59 6.49 -21.85 -7.84
CA ASP A 59 5.84 -21.40 -9.05
C ASP A 59 4.34 -21.25 -8.79
N LEU A 60 3.97 -20.16 -8.12
CA LEU A 60 2.61 -19.63 -8.26
C LEU A 60 2.45 -19.33 -9.75
N ALA A 61 1.52 -20.03 -10.42
CA ALA A 61 1.35 -19.89 -11.86
C ALA A 61 1.18 -18.40 -12.22
N SER A 62 1.96 -17.92 -13.20
CA SER A 62 2.00 -16.52 -13.64
C SER A 62 0.63 -15.96 -14.05
N ASP A 63 -0.35 -16.83 -14.23
CA ASP A 63 -1.67 -16.54 -14.75
C ASP A 63 -2.75 -16.58 -13.65
N ILE A 64 -2.37 -16.78 -12.38
CA ILE A 64 -3.28 -16.74 -11.21
C ILE A 64 -3.91 -15.37 -11.10
N THR A 65 -3.19 -14.32 -11.46
CA THR A 65 -3.73 -12.97 -11.49
C THR A 65 -3.61 -12.33 -12.85
N GLU A 66 -4.40 -11.28 -13.07
CA GLU A 66 -4.29 -10.44 -14.26
C GLU A 66 -4.32 -8.96 -13.87
N GLU A 67 -3.58 -8.14 -14.63
CA GLU A 67 -3.55 -6.70 -14.44
C GLU A 67 -4.74 -6.05 -15.15
N VAL A 68 -5.44 -5.17 -14.44
CA VAL A 68 -6.55 -4.37 -14.95
C VAL A 68 -6.23 -2.90 -14.74
N MET A 69 -6.50 -2.08 -15.75
CA MET A 69 -6.33 -0.62 -15.65
C MET A 69 -7.66 0.09 -15.50
N ALA A 70 -7.71 1.02 -14.54
CA ALA A 70 -8.79 1.98 -14.40
C ALA A 70 -8.37 3.36 -14.91
N SER A 71 -9.37 4.22 -15.11
CA SER A 71 -9.18 5.62 -15.49
C SER A 71 -10.21 6.50 -14.81
N ALA A 72 -10.08 7.83 -14.98
CA ALA A 72 -11.09 8.77 -14.49
C ALA A 72 -12.48 8.55 -15.12
N LYS A 73 -12.55 8.01 -16.35
CA LYS A 73 -13.80 7.71 -17.06
C LYS A 73 -14.33 6.30 -16.81
N GLN A 74 -13.44 5.39 -16.44
CA GLN A 74 -13.75 3.97 -16.22
C GLN A 74 -13.13 3.56 -14.88
N PRO A 75 -13.86 3.71 -13.77
CA PRO A 75 -13.36 3.33 -12.45
C PRO A 75 -13.21 1.81 -12.34
N PHE A 76 -12.41 1.38 -11.37
CA PHE A 76 -12.40 -0.02 -10.95
C PHE A 76 -13.61 -0.27 -10.04
N ILE A 77 -14.49 -1.20 -10.40
CA ILE A 77 -15.65 -1.55 -9.58
C ILE A 77 -15.26 -2.73 -8.70
N LEU A 78 -15.12 -2.50 -7.40
CA LEU A 78 -14.84 -3.57 -6.43
C LEU A 78 -16.17 -4.15 -5.94
N GLN A 79 -16.50 -5.38 -6.34
CA GLN A 79 -17.77 -6.02 -5.97
C GLN A 79 -17.77 -6.46 -4.49
N PRO A 80 -18.93 -6.60 -3.85
CA PRO A 80 -19.03 -7.22 -2.54
C PRO A 80 -18.36 -8.61 -2.53
N GLY A 81 -17.45 -8.84 -1.58
CA GLY A 81 -16.69 -10.09 -1.45
C GLY A 81 -15.43 -10.18 -2.31
N ASP A 82 -15.22 -9.23 -3.24
CA ASP A 82 -14.01 -9.22 -4.06
C ASP A 82 -12.77 -8.78 -3.29
N PHE A 83 -11.63 -9.25 -3.80
CA PHE A 83 -10.29 -8.88 -3.37
C PHE A 83 -9.43 -8.52 -4.58
N ALA A 84 -8.71 -7.41 -4.51
CA ALA A 84 -7.79 -6.96 -5.55
C ALA A 84 -6.54 -6.31 -4.96
N LEU A 85 -5.40 -6.48 -5.61
CA LEU A 85 -4.22 -5.68 -5.30
C LEU A 85 -4.27 -4.38 -6.08
N ALA A 86 -3.87 -3.27 -5.46
CA ALA A 86 -3.73 -1.98 -6.11
C ALA A 86 -2.49 -1.26 -5.58
N THR A 87 -2.05 -0.20 -6.25
CA THR A 87 -0.94 0.63 -5.77
C THR A 87 -1.39 2.02 -5.38
N THR A 88 -0.60 2.71 -4.56
CA THR A 88 -0.68 4.17 -4.46
C THR A 88 -0.02 4.84 -5.67
N MET A 89 -0.44 6.07 -5.97
CA MET A 89 0.27 6.93 -6.93
C MET A 89 1.62 7.38 -6.38
N GLU A 90 1.69 7.55 -5.06
CA GLU A 90 2.89 7.98 -4.39
C GLU A 90 3.86 6.80 -4.17
N TRP A 91 5.10 7.04 -4.56
CA TRP A 91 6.27 6.33 -4.05
C TRP A 91 6.76 7.02 -2.78
N PHE A 92 7.23 6.27 -1.79
CA PHE A 92 7.86 6.86 -0.63
C PHE A 92 9.08 6.07 -0.13
N SER A 93 9.91 6.74 0.68
CA SER A 93 10.99 6.10 1.42
C SER A 93 11.08 6.57 2.86
N LEU A 94 11.57 5.68 3.72
CA LEU A 94 11.82 5.92 5.14
C LEU A 94 13.32 5.90 5.46
N PRO A 95 13.76 6.64 6.50
CA PRO A 95 15.07 6.46 7.10
C PRO A 95 15.14 5.15 7.92
N ASP A 96 16.31 4.85 8.47
CA ASP A 96 16.59 3.59 9.19
C ASP A 96 16.03 3.59 10.64
N ASN A 97 15.46 4.69 11.10
CA ASN A 97 14.94 4.86 12.47
C ASN A 97 13.43 5.14 12.55
N LEU A 98 12.71 4.98 11.43
CA LEU A 98 11.29 5.31 11.32
C LEU A 98 10.53 4.17 10.66
N LEU A 99 9.41 3.77 11.25
CA LEU A 99 8.43 2.90 10.61
C LEU A 99 7.25 3.73 10.09
N ALA A 100 6.56 3.23 9.07
CA ALA A 100 5.27 3.79 8.67
C ALA A 100 4.17 2.75 8.80
N ARG A 101 2.95 3.21 9.07
CA ARG A 101 1.75 2.38 9.16
C ARG A 101 0.74 2.80 8.10
N LEU A 102 0.25 1.83 7.33
CA LEU A 102 -0.84 2.00 6.38
C LEU A 102 -2.15 2.03 7.14
N GLU A 103 -2.89 3.12 7.00
CA GLU A 103 -4.20 3.31 7.59
C GLU A 103 -5.27 3.38 6.49
N GLY A 104 -6.44 2.79 6.78
CA GLY A 104 -7.64 3.04 6.01
C GLY A 104 -8.19 4.44 6.26
N ARG A 105 -8.96 4.98 5.30
CA ARG A 105 -9.72 6.21 5.51
C ARG A 105 -11.10 5.86 6.07
N SER A 106 -11.51 6.51 7.17
CA SER A 106 -12.81 6.22 7.80
C SER A 106 -13.99 6.33 6.83
N SER A 107 -13.97 7.28 5.90
CA SER A 107 -15.01 7.40 4.87
C SER A 107 -15.12 6.17 3.95
N LEU A 108 -14.01 5.51 3.63
CA LEU A 108 -14.01 4.28 2.83
C LEU A 108 -14.37 3.06 3.68
N GLY A 109 -13.87 3.00 4.92
CA GLY A 109 -14.23 1.94 5.86
C GLY A 109 -15.74 1.88 6.12
N ARG A 110 -16.42 3.03 6.15
CA ARG A 110 -17.90 3.11 6.26
C ARG A 110 -18.66 2.61 5.03
N LEU A 111 -17.97 2.40 3.90
CA LEU A 111 -18.52 1.72 2.72
C LEU A 111 -18.18 0.22 2.69
N GLY A 112 -17.47 -0.29 3.71
CA GLY A 112 -16.99 -1.66 3.78
C GLY A 112 -15.65 -1.89 3.07
N ILE A 113 -14.95 -0.83 2.65
CA ILE A 113 -13.68 -0.96 1.94
C ILE A 113 -12.52 -1.07 2.92
N VAL A 114 -11.79 -2.19 2.83
CA VAL A 114 -10.51 -2.40 3.51
C VAL A 114 -9.37 -2.11 2.54
N VAL A 115 -8.27 -1.55 3.04
CA VAL A 115 -7.09 -1.18 2.21
C VAL A 115 -5.86 -2.05 2.46
N HIS A 116 -5.89 -2.81 3.54
CA HIS A 116 -4.94 -3.87 3.86
C HIS A 116 -5.70 -4.94 4.63
N SER A 117 -5.22 -6.19 4.57
CA SER A 117 -5.82 -7.29 5.32
C SER A 117 -5.08 -7.56 6.62
N THR A 118 -3.76 -7.67 6.55
CA THR A 118 -2.93 -8.08 7.71
C THR A 118 -1.58 -7.37 7.78
N ALA A 119 -1.11 -6.80 6.66
CA ALA A 119 0.21 -6.18 6.57
C ALA A 119 0.11 -4.66 6.44
N SER A 120 0.06 -3.95 7.57
CA SER A 120 0.01 -2.49 7.60
C SER A 120 1.36 -1.81 7.85
N ILE A 121 2.45 -2.56 8.05
CA ILE A 121 3.73 -1.99 8.48
C ILE A 121 4.69 -1.89 7.30
N PHE A 122 5.25 -0.69 7.12
CA PHE A 122 6.44 -0.46 6.30
C PHE A 122 7.64 -0.29 7.21
N GLU A 123 8.63 -1.15 7.01
CA GLU A 123 9.83 -1.22 7.84
C GLU A 123 10.78 -0.03 7.60
N PRO A 124 11.65 0.30 8.57
CA PRO A 124 12.69 1.29 8.37
C PRO A 124 13.58 0.97 7.17
N GLY A 125 13.91 2.01 6.40
CA GLY A 125 14.58 1.88 5.10
C GLY A 125 13.67 1.36 3.97
N TRP A 126 12.34 1.27 4.16
CA TRP A 126 11.42 0.99 3.07
C TRP A 126 11.58 1.98 1.92
N ARG A 127 11.41 1.50 0.68
CA ARG A 127 11.40 2.28 -0.56
C ARG A 127 10.46 1.63 -1.55
N GLY A 128 9.45 2.35 -2.05
CA GLY A 128 8.51 1.80 -3.02
C GLY A 128 7.17 2.50 -3.03
N VAL A 129 6.30 2.08 -3.95
CA VAL A 129 4.86 2.35 -3.84
C VAL A 129 4.24 1.45 -2.79
N VAL A 130 3.14 1.90 -2.19
CA VAL A 130 2.32 1.03 -1.34
C VAL A 130 1.52 0.10 -2.24
N VAL A 131 1.67 -1.20 -2.07
CA VAL A 131 0.70 -2.18 -2.58
C VAL A 131 -0.35 -2.38 -1.49
N MET A 132 -1.62 -2.20 -1.86
CA MET A 132 -2.79 -2.32 -1.00
C MET A 132 -3.52 -3.61 -1.31
N GLU A 133 -4.02 -4.27 -0.28
CA GLU A 133 -4.95 -5.39 -0.39
C GLU A 133 -6.38 -4.85 -0.27
N LEU A 134 -6.96 -4.43 -1.39
CA LEU A 134 -8.30 -3.87 -1.41
C LEU A 134 -9.34 -4.98 -1.31
N GLY A 135 -10.24 -4.86 -0.34
CA GLY A 135 -11.38 -5.76 -0.18
C GLY A 135 -12.68 -4.99 0.05
N ASN A 136 -13.80 -5.56 -0.40
CA ASN A 136 -15.12 -4.99 -0.14
C ASN A 136 -15.93 -5.94 0.74
N LEU A 137 -15.98 -5.62 2.04
CA LEU A 137 -16.80 -6.29 3.05
C LEU A 137 -18.22 -5.72 3.12
N GLY A 138 -18.53 -4.70 2.32
CA GLY A 138 -19.84 -4.09 2.20
C GLY A 138 -20.82 -4.95 1.41
N ARG A 139 -22.04 -4.41 1.22
CA ARG A 139 -23.13 -5.08 0.49
C ARG A 139 -23.37 -4.52 -0.91
N MET A 140 -22.66 -3.45 -1.28
CA MET A 140 -22.82 -2.74 -2.55
C MET A 140 -21.47 -2.66 -3.28
N PRO A 141 -21.45 -2.71 -4.62
CA PRO A 141 -20.25 -2.43 -5.39
C PRO A 141 -19.77 -1.01 -5.14
N VAL A 142 -18.46 -0.80 -5.04
CA VAL A 142 -17.86 0.52 -4.83
C VAL A 142 -16.98 0.87 -6.02
N ALA A 143 -17.25 2.01 -6.64
CA ALA A 143 -16.44 2.56 -7.72
C ALA A 143 -15.19 3.25 -7.15
N LEU A 144 -14.02 2.75 -7.53
CA LEU A 144 -12.72 3.27 -7.13
C LEU A 144 -12.07 4.00 -8.30
N TYR A 145 -11.84 5.31 -8.12
CA TYR A 145 -11.31 6.18 -9.15
C TYR A 145 -9.83 6.44 -8.91
N PRO A 146 -8.94 6.22 -9.91
CA PRO A 146 -7.55 6.63 -9.81
C PRO A 146 -7.43 8.11 -9.45
N GLY A 147 -6.51 8.43 -8.53
CA GLY A 147 -6.32 9.79 -8.01
C GLY A 147 -7.14 10.14 -6.77
N MET A 148 -8.15 9.34 -6.39
CA MET A 148 -8.87 9.54 -5.13
C MET A 148 -7.96 9.24 -3.94
N ARG A 149 -8.14 9.94 -2.81
CA ARG A 149 -7.47 9.59 -1.55
C ARG A 149 -8.01 8.26 -1.05
N VAL A 150 -7.15 7.28 -0.81
CA VAL A 150 -7.56 5.90 -0.53
C VAL A 150 -7.10 5.40 0.83
N CYS A 151 -5.88 5.72 1.20
CA CYS A 151 -5.28 5.33 2.47
C CYS A 151 -4.50 6.51 3.05
N ALA A 152 -3.94 6.33 4.24
CA ALA A 152 -3.04 7.29 4.85
C ALA A 152 -1.81 6.58 5.42
N LEU A 153 -0.70 7.30 5.54
CA LEU A 153 0.47 6.85 6.29
C LEU A 153 0.56 7.60 7.60
N THR A 154 0.70 6.87 8.70
CA THR A 154 1.22 7.40 9.97
C THR A 154 2.69 6.99 10.10
N PHE A 155 3.47 7.73 10.90
CA PHE A 155 4.89 7.47 11.08
C PHE A 155 5.22 7.36 12.55
N GLU A 156 6.03 6.38 12.90
CA GLU A 156 6.44 6.14 14.27
C GLU A 156 7.96 5.97 14.38
N GLU A 157 8.55 6.78 15.26
CA GLU A 157 9.97 6.73 15.59
C GLU A 157 10.27 5.49 16.44
N LEU A 158 11.33 4.77 16.05
CA LEU A 158 11.87 3.65 16.80
C LEU A 158 12.66 4.12 18.02
N SER A 159 12.86 3.22 18.98
CA SER A 159 13.72 3.51 20.14
C SER A 159 15.20 3.68 19.78
N SER A 160 15.63 3.11 18.65
CA SER A 160 16.96 3.26 18.06
C SER A 160 16.94 2.90 16.58
N ASP A 161 17.96 3.28 15.84
CA ASP A 161 18.17 2.85 14.45
C ASP A 161 18.20 1.32 14.35
N VAL A 162 17.71 0.77 13.24
CA VAL A 162 17.81 -0.68 12.99
C VAL A 162 19.20 -1.06 12.51
N GLU A 163 19.68 -2.23 12.93
CA GLU A 163 20.95 -2.79 12.46
C GLU A 163 20.92 -3.11 10.95
N THR A 164 19.78 -3.64 10.48
CA THR A 164 19.59 -4.02 9.07
C THR A 164 18.29 -3.42 8.53
N PRO A 165 18.34 -2.28 7.84
CA PRO A 165 17.17 -1.68 7.21
C PRO A 165 16.63 -2.53 6.06
N TYR A 166 15.36 -2.35 5.72
CA TYR A 166 14.63 -3.19 4.77
C TYR A 166 15.37 -3.39 3.44
N TYR A 167 15.88 -2.29 2.84
CA TYR A 167 16.62 -2.35 1.58
C TYR A 167 17.95 -3.13 1.62
N LYS A 168 18.46 -3.46 2.83
CA LYS A 168 19.66 -4.29 3.03
C LYS A 168 19.33 -5.73 3.48
N LYS A 169 18.08 -6.01 3.86
CA LYS A 169 17.69 -7.36 4.30
C LYS A 169 17.73 -8.32 3.12
N LYS A 170 18.48 -9.42 3.26
CA LYS A 170 18.54 -10.49 2.25
C LYS A 170 17.20 -11.16 1.97
N SER A 171 16.28 -11.11 2.93
CA SER A 171 14.92 -11.64 2.82
C SER A 171 13.89 -10.59 2.35
N ALA A 172 14.29 -9.34 2.10
CA ALA A 172 13.35 -8.33 1.63
C ALA A 172 12.96 -8.61 0.17
N LYS A 173 11.66 -8.79 -0.05
CA LYS A 173 11.12 -9.24 -1.34
C LYS A 173 10.61 -8.10 -2.22
N TYR A 174 10.30 -6.96 -1.59
CA TYR A 174 9.49 -5.90 -2.19
C TYR A 174 10.22 -4.54 -2.25
N VAL A 175 11.56 -4.56 -2.17
CA VAL A 175 12.39 -3.36 -2.25
C VAL A 175 12.21 -2.68 -3.62
N ASP A 176 12.02 -1.36 -3.61
CA ASP A 176 11.88 -0.51 -4.80
C ASP A 176 10.71 -0.90 -5.73
N GLN A 177 9.68 -1.57 -5.21
CA GLN A 177 8.51 -1.94 -6.01
C GLN A 177 7.78 -0.70 -6.57
N THR A 178 7.28 -0.84 -7.81
CA THR A 178 6.57 0.23 -8.55
C THR A 178 5.20 -0.18 -9.05
N GLU A 179 4.80 -1.43 -8.83
CA GLU A 179 3.63 -2.07 -9.44
C GLU A 179 2.86 -2.88 -8.40
N PRO A 180 1.59 -3.27 -8.64
CA PRO A 180 0.86 -4.21 -7.80
C PRO A 180 1.44 -5.61 -7.99
N VAL A 181 2.65 -5.81 -7.45
CA VAL A 181 3.40 -7.05 -7.55
C VAL A 181 2.68 -8.17 -6.82
N GLU A 182 2.77 -9.37 -7.38
CA GLU A 182 2.21 -10.57 -6.78
C GLU A 182 2.94 -10.96 -5.50
N SER A 183 2.30 -11.82 -4.71
CA SER A 183 2.92 -12.41 -3.54
C SER A 183 4.17 -13.21 -3.91
N LYS A 184 5.29 -12.90 -3.26
CA LYS A 184 6.55 -13.65 -3.35
C LYS A 184 6.70 -14.66 -2.21
N ILE A 185 5.59 -15.20 -1.70
CA ILE A 185 5.61 -16.15 -0.58
C ILE A 185 6.47 -17.40 -0.87
N GLY A 186 6.53 -17.85 -2.13
CA GLY A 186 7.41 -18.96 -2.54
C GLY A 186 8.92 -18.71 -2.38
N GLU A 187 9.32 -17.46 -2.12
CA GLU A 187 10.71 -17.10 -1.79
C GLU A 187 11.02 -17.23 -0.28
N ASP A 188 10.04 -17.57 0.57
CA ASP A 188 10.30 -17.93 1.96
C ASP A 188 11.19 -19.18 2.02
N LYS A 189 12.27 -19.09 2.80
CA LYS A 189 13.20 -20.18 3.06
C LYS A 189 12.89 -20.83 4.40
#